data_AF-A0A4P7WU69-F1
#
_entry.id   AF-A0A4P7WU69-F1
#
_cell.length_a   1.000
_cell.length_b   1.000
_cell.length_c   1.000
_cell.angle_alpha   90.00
_cell.angle_beta   90.00
_cell.angle_gamma   90.00
#
_symmetry.space_group_name_H-M   'P 1'
#
loop_
_entity.id
_entity.type
_entity.pdbx_description
1 polymer ?
#
loop_
_entity_poly.entity_id
_entity_poly.type
_entity_poly.pdbx_seq_one_letter_code
_entity_poly.pdbx_strand_id
1 'polypeptide(L)'
;MFDGKSSKKIEYLEEERIKIWERLSVLEKQVSEKPSDIEREAKQASRKAAEYRNKAETRLDEANEIHSKLVHIESEIDIKLSDINSSHRKSIEINNDLLENSTKLSNLVTRISEVLEEHPEIEQEIDKLDELILKIEENSSKANTTYKGILTKKTEIDELHREILGYEDEDENGELINVEGLQKELETSYNQLTEKSENLEENLENLNQTSKGNYNDFIKTNQKDIDDLKSNSKKEYDKINKQIESLLPNALTAGLSSAFVTKKGEEEELYKEYKKSFNYGILYISLSALLPITISVVYLLSGATLTDTIERAPKIMLAFLPLYIPLVWTTISANKKVNLSKRLIEEYSHKQVLSMTIEGLSKQIENIEDADMSEELRIKLLNSFLNVTSENPGKLILNYQKSDNPLINYFDRDKKKDKTIVETLKDNTKSIIEKATDEIEDGIMNKG
;
A
#
# COMPACT_ATOMS: atom_id res chain seq x y z
N MET A 1 101.78 13.16 -237.30
CA MET A 1 102.44 11.89 -237.71
C MET A 1 103.74 11.83 -236.93
N PHE A 2 104.00 10.77 -236.14
CA PHE A 2 105.23 10.54 -235.33
C PHE A 2 105.51 11.59 -234.21
N ASP A 3 106.13 11.29 -233.06
CA ASP A 3 106.20 10.09 -232.18
C ASP A 3 106.71 10.58 -230.79
N GLY A 4 106.98 9.81 -229.72
CA GLY A 4 106.87 8.36 -229.51
C GLY A 4 107.58 7.88 -228.24
N LYS A 5 106.90 7.07 -227.40
CA LYS A 5 107.41 6.30 -226.24
C LYS A 5 108.17 7.01 -225.09
N SER A 6 108.89 8.11 -225.28
CA SER A 6 109.87 8.61 -224.29
C SER A 6 109.28 9.29 -223.04
N SER A 7 108.14 9.98 -223.16
CA SER A 7 107.56 10.78 -222.06
C SER A 7 107.21 9.96 -220.80
N LYS A 8 106.67 8.75 -220.98
CA LYS A 8 106.11 7.92 -219.87
C LYS A 8 107.13 7.45 -218.83
N LYS A 9 108.44 7.57 -219.08
CA LYS A 9 109.48 7.09 -218.15
C LYS A 9 110.03 8.20 -217.24
N ILE A 10 109.89 9.46 -217.63
CA ILE A 10 110.29 10.62 -216.81
C ILE A 10 109.24 10.87 -215.72
N GLU A 11 107.96 10.80 -216.11
CA GLU A 11 106.78 10.99 -215.24
C GLU A 11 106.81 10.07 -213.99
N TYR A 12 107.25 8.82 -214.14
CA TYR A 12 107.40 7.87 -213.04
C TYR A 12 108.56 8.18 -212.07
N LEU A 13 109.66 8.76 -212.56
CA LEU A 13 110.83 9.07 -211.72
C LEU A 13 110.61 10.34 -210.88
N GLU A 14 109.77 11.28 -211.34
CA GLU A 14 109.42 12.47 -210.58
C GLU A 14 108.48 12.13 -209.40
N GLU A 15 107.54 11.18 -209.56
CA GLU A 15 106.67 10.70 -208.47
C GLU A 15 107.42 10.07 -207.29
N GLU A 16 108.40 9.20 -207.58
CA GLU A 16 109.23 8.55 -206.54
C GLU A 16 109.99 9.58 -205.70
N ARG A 17 110.52 10.63 -206.34
CA ARG A 17 111.29 11.68 -205.68
C ARG A 17 110.46 12.49 -204.67
N ILE A 18 109.17 12.74 -204.97
CA ILE A 18 108.29 13.55 -204.10
C ILE A 18 107.93 12.77 -202.82
N LYS A 19 107.62 11.47 -202.93
CA LYS A 19 107.26 10.60 -201.79
C LYS A 19 108.39 10.47 -200.75
N ILE A 20 109.65 10.51 -201.19
CA ILE A 20 110.81 10.49 -200.28
C ILE A 20 110.91 11.80 -199.50
N TRP A 21 110.63 12.95 -200.14
CA TRP A 21 110.68 14.26 -199.50
C TRP A 21 109.61 14.43 -198.41
N GLU A 22 108.40 13.93 -198.66
CA GLU A 22 107.31 13.95 -197.68
C GLU A 22 107.67 13.17 -196.41
N ARG A 23 108.39 12.04 -196.55
CA ARG A 23 108.81 11.21 -195.41
C ARG A 23 109.94 11.82 -194.58
N LEU A 24 110.79 12.67 -195.18
CA LEU A 24 111.83 13.40 -194.45
C LEU A 24 111.21 14.50 -193.56
N SER A 25 110.23 15.23 -194.10
CA SER A 25 109.49 16.29 -193.40
C SER A 25 108.78 15.79 -192.12
N VAL A 26 108.21 14.58 -192.16
CA VAL A 26 107.56 13.96 -190.99
C VAL A 26 108.56 13.67 -189.86
N LEU A 27 109.78 13.23 -190.17
CA LEU A 27 110.82 12.95 -189.17
C LEU A 27 111.38 14.23 -188.55
N GLU A 28 111.57 15.29 -189.35
CA GLU A 28 112.00 16.60 -188.86
C GLU A 28 110.98 17.20 -187.88
N LYS A 29 109.69 16.90 -188.08
CA LYS A 29 108.59 17.30 -187.18
C LYS A 29 108.67 16.66 -185.79
N GLN A 30 109.28 15.49 -185.64
CA GLN A 30 109.39 14.78 -184.34
C GLN A 30 110.59 15.20 -183.48
N VAL A 31 111.62 15.84 -184.06
CA VAL A 31 112.87 16.15 -183.34
C VAL A 31 112.89 17.59 -182.76
N SER A 32 111.90 18.42 -183.10
CA SER A 32 111.84 19.82 -182.66
C SER A 32 111.22 20.08 -181.27
N GLU A 33 110.72 19.04 -180.58
CA GLU A 33 110.18 19.17 -179.21
C GLU A 33 111.30 19.39 -178.19
N LYS A 34 111.28 20.54 -177.49
CA LYS A 34 112.30 20.94 -176.51
C LYS A 34 111.86 20.72 -175.05
N PRO A 35 112.80 20.55 -174.09
CA PRO A 35 112.48 20.08 -172.73
C PRO A 35 111.86 21.11 -171.76
N SER A 36 111.40 22.28 -172.24
CA SER A 36 111.03 23.41 -171.38
C SER A 36 109.67 23.26 -170.67
N ASP A 37 108.77 22.43 -171.19
CA ASP A 37 107.39 22.35 -170.68
C ASP A 37 107.24 21.42 -169.46
N ILE A 38 108.07 20.38 -169.36
CA ILE A 38 107.99 19.37 -168.27
C ILE A 38 108.32 20.00 -166.91
N GLU A 39 109.30 20.91 -166.84
CA GLU A 39 109.64 21.61 -165.58
C GLU A 39 108.51 22.56 -165.13
N ARG A 40 107.79 23.16 -166.09
CA ARG A 40 106.64 24.01 -165.83
C ARG A 40 105.46 23.20 -165.28
N GLU A 41 105.21 22.03 -165.86
CA GLU A 41 104.15 21.11 -165.43
C GLU A 41 104.41 20.56 -164.02
N ALA A 42 105.65 20.17 -163.70
CA ALA A 42 106.03 19.73 -162.35
C ALA A 42 105.82 20.82 -161.27
N LYS A 43 106.19 22.08 -161.57
CA LYS A 43 105.89 23.23 -160.69
C LYS A 43 104.39 23.48 -160.54
N GLN A 44 103.59 23.25 -161.59
CA GLN A 44 102.13 23.35 -161.54
C GLN A 44 101.51 22.24 -160.68
N ALA A 45 101.98 21.00 -160.81
CA ALA A 45 101.53 19.86 -160.01
C ALA A 45 101.85 20.06 -158.52
N SER A 46 103.06 20.51 -158.18
CA SER A 46 103.45 20.85 -156.80
C SER A 46 102.55 21.95 -156.20
N ARG A 47 102.25 23.01 -156.97
CA ARG A 47 101.31 24.06 -156.53
C ARG A 47 99.89 23.53 -156.32
N LYS A 48 99.37 22.67 -157.21
CA LYS A 48 98.06 22.03 -157.05
C LYS A 48 98.03 21.11 -155.81
N ALA A 49 99.09 20.36 -155.54
CA ALA A 49 99.16 19.52 -154.34
C ALA A 49 99.13 20.34 -153.05
N ALA A 50 99.85 21.47 -153.00
CA ALA A 50 99.77 22.42 -151.89
C ALA A 50 98.38 23.08 -151.77
N GLU A 51 97.75 23.43 -152.89
CA GLU A 51 96.39 23.97 -152.93
C GLU A 51 95.35 22.98 -152.40
N TYR A 52 95.43 21.70 -152.80
CA TYR A 52 94.56 20.64 -152.29
C TYR A 52 94.80 20.35 -150.81
N ARG A 53 96.08 20.36 -150.35
CA ARG A 53 96.38 20.26 -148.92
C ARG A 53 95.72 21.39 -148.15
N ASN A 54 95.94 22.64 -148.53
CA ASN A 54 95.36 23.79 -147.83
C ASN A 54 93.83 23.74 -147.84
N LYS A 55 93.20 23.36 -148.96
CA LYS A 55 91.74 23.18 -149.04
C LYS A 55 91.24 22.05 -148.14
N ALA A 56 91.99 20.95 -148.00
CA ALA A 56 91.66 19.87 -147.07
C ALA A 56 91.81 20.30 -145.60
N GLU A 57 92.84 21.10 -145.30
CA GLU A 57 93.11 21.68 -143.97
C GLU A 57 91.96 22.65 -143.58
N THR A 58 91.58 23.58 -144.45
CA THR A 58 90.41 24.46 -144.23
C THR A 58 89.10 23.66 -144.08
N ARG A 59 88.91 22.58 -144.84
CA ARG A 59 87.72 21.73 -144.74
C ARG A 59 87.67 20.89 -143.47
N LEU A 60 88.84 20.52 -142.93
CA LEU A 60 88.94 19.88 -141.62
C LEU A 60 88.53 20.87 -140.51
N ASP A 61 89.00 22.11 -140.58
CA ASP A 61 88.65 23.17 -139.63
C ASP A 61 87.15 23.51 -139.68
N GLU A 62 86.58 23.69 -140.89
CA GLU A 62 85.12 23.86 -141.09
C GLU A 62 84.32 22.69 -140.47
N ALA A 63 84.78 21.44 -140.67
CA ALA A 63 84.11 20.25 -140.12
C ALA A 63 84.22 20.17 -138.58
N ASN A 64 85.37 20.53 -138.00
CA ASN A 64 85.56 20.59 -136.55
C ASN A 64 84.73 21.70 -135.90
N GLU A 65 84.59 22.86 -136.56
CA GLU A 65 83.73 23.95 -136.11
C GLU A 65 82.25 23.50 -136.10
N ILE A 66 81.79 22.84 -137.16
CA ILE A 66 80.44 22.27 -137.23
C ILE A 66 80.23 21.19 -136.16
N HIS A 67 81.20 20.31 -135.93
CA HIS A 67 81.11 19.28 -134.90
C HIS A 67 81.01 19.89 -133.49
N SER A 68 81.83 20.89 -133.15
CA SER A 68 81.76 21.56 -131.85
C SER A 68 80.42 22.29 -131.63
N LYS A 69 79.84 22.90 -132.68
CA LYS A 69 78.48 23.46 -132.65
C LYS A 69 77.41 22.40 -132.43
N LEU A 70 77.53 21.23 -133.07
CA LEU A 70 76.61 20.11 -132.88
C LEU A 70 76.65 19.56 -131.44
N VAL A 71 77.84 19.34 -130.88
CA VAL A 71 78.01 18.90 -129.48
C VAL A 71 77.47 19.93 -128.49
N HIS A 72 77.62 21.23 -128.78
CA HIS A 72 77.03 22.27 -127.95
C HIS A 72 75.49 22.25 -127.98
N ILE A 73 74.89 22.09 -129.16
CA ILE A 73 73.42 21.98 -129.33
C ILE A 73 72.89 20.70 -128.64
N GLU A 74 73.59 19.57 -128.76
CA GLU A 74 73.24 18.32 -128.07
C GLU A 74 73.22 18.53 -126.54
N SER A 75 74.26 19.19 -126.00
CA SER A 75 74.31 19.57 -124.58
C SER A 75 73.20 20.53 -124.16
N GLU A 76 72.79 21.49 -125.01
CA GLU A 76 71.66 22.38 -124.70
C GLU A 76 70.32 21.63 -124.71
N ILE A 77 70.14 20.69 -125.64
CA ILE A 77 68.94 19.85 -125.73
C ILE A 77 68.81 18.98 -124.47
N ASP A 78 69.89 18.34 -124.01
CA ASP A 78 69.87 17.51 -122.80
C ASP A 78 69.53 18.33 -121.54
N ILE A 79 70.10 19.54 -121.41
CA ILE A 79 69.77 20.46 -120.32
C ILE A 79 68.28 20.82 -120.36
N LYS A 80 67.73 21.17 -121.54
CA LYS A 80 66.31 21.49 -121.69
C LYS A 80 65.39 20.30 -121.44
N LEU A 81 65.77 19.11 -121.86
CA LEU A 81 65.03 17.88 -121.60
C LEU A 81 64.97 17.58 -120.09
N SER A 82 66.07 17.82 -119.36
CA SER A 82 66.13 17.71 -117.91
C SER A 82 65.20 18.70 -117.20
N ASP A 83 65.26 19.98 -117.58
CA ASP A 83 64.38 21.05 -117.06
C ASP A 83 62.89 20.75 -117.27
N ILE A 84 62.52 20.27 -118.46
CA ILE A 84 61.13 19.90 -118.80
C ILE A 84 60.66 18.72 -117.94
N ASN A 85 61.47 17.68 -117.80
CA ASN A 85 61.12 16.51 -116.97
C ASN A 85 60.99 16.87 -115.48
N SER A 86 61.86 17.74 -114.97
CA SER A 86 61.77 18.29 -113.60
C SER A 86 60.47 19.07 -113.39
N SER A 87 60.12 19.94 -114.34
CA SER A 87 58.90 20.74 -114.29
C SER A 87 57.62 19.90 -114.41
N HIS A 88 57.64 18.86 -115.26
CA HIS A 88 56.52 17.94 -115.42
C HIS A 88 56.25 17.13 -114.15
N ARG A 89 57.30 16.64 -113.46
CA ARG A 89 57.16 15.95 -112.17
C ARG A 89 56.50 16.84 -111.11
N LYS A 90 56.96 18.09 -110.96
CA LYS A 90 56.35 19.06 -110.02
C LYS A 90 54.88 19.35 -110.35
N SER A 91 54.53 19.41 -111.63
CA SER A 91 53.13 19.59 -112.07
C SER A 91 52.24 18.40 -111.69
N ILE A 92 52.74 17.16 -111.84
CA ILE A 92 52.03 15.95 -111.41
C ILE A 92 51.84 15.93 -109.88
N GLU A 93 52.88 16.27 -109.12
CA GLU A 93 52.87 16.33 -107.66
C GLU A 93 51.80 17.31 -107.15
N ILE A 94 51.82 18.57 -107.64
CA ILE A 94 50.82 19.59 -107.30
C ILE A 94 49.40 19.15 -107.68
N ASN A 95 49.22 18.47 -108.81
CA ASN A 95 47.90 18.00 -109.25
C ASN A 95 47.35 16.86 -108.37
N ASN A 96 48.22 15.99 -107.85
CA ASN A 96 47.84 14.95 -106.90
C ASN A 96 47.45 15.55 -105.54
N ASP A 97 48.24 16.50 -105.02
CA ASP A 97 47.94 17.21 -103.77
C ASP A 97 46.61 17.96 -103.83
N LEU A 98 46.31 18.58 -104.99
CA LEU A 98 45.04 19.29 -105.22
C LEU A 98 43.86 18.31 -105.25
N LEU A 99 44.03 17.15 -105.87
CA LEU A 99 43.02 16.09 -105.88
C LEU A 99 42.76 15.54 -104.47
N GLU A 100 43.81 15.27 -103.68
CA GLU A 100 43.67 14.79 -102.31
C GLU A 100 42.91 15.82 -101.44
N ASN A 101 43.28 17.09 -101.50
CA ASN A 101 42.60 18.15 -100.74
C ASN A 101 41.15 18.37 -101.20
N SER A 102 40.86 18.23 -102.50
CA SER A 102 39.50 18.27 -103.03
C SER A 102 38.62 17.14 -102.45
N THR A 103 39.15 15.92 -102.37
CA THR A 103 38.41 14.79 -101.76
C THR A 103 38.18 14.97 -100.26
N LYS A 104 39.16 15.49 -99.51
CA LYS A 104 39.00 15.81 -98.08
C LYS A 104 37.91 16.86 -97.86
N LEU A 105 37.91 17.94 -98.65
CA LEU A 105 36.91 18.99 -98.56
C LEU A 105 35.51 18.45 -98.91
N SER A 106 35.40 17.64 -99.97
CA SER A 106 34.15 16.98 -100.35
C SER A 106 33.59 16.17 -99.18
N ASN A 107 34.37 15.28 -98.58
CA ASN A 107 33.92 14.44 -97.46
C ASN A 107 33.49 15.25 -96.22
N LEU A 108 34.13 16.39 -95.96
CA LEU A 108 33.80 17.27 -94.85
C LEU A 108 32.46 17.98 -95.11
N VAL A 109 32.23 18.44 -96.34
CA VAL A 109 30.94 19.02 -96.76
C VAL A 109 29.81 17.97 -96.68
N THR A 110 30.01 16.75 -97.20
CA THR A 110 28.98 15.69 -97.09
C THR A 110 28.59 15.45 -95.64
N ARG A 111 29.58 15.35 -94.74
CA ARG A 111 29.33 15.05 -93.32
C ARG A 111 28.68 16.20 -92.55
N ILE A 112 28.94 17.46 -92.93
CA ILE A 112 28.19 18.60 -92.40
C ILE A 112 26.74 18.55 -92.88
N SER A 113 26.51 18.24 -94.16
CA SER A 113 25.16 18.10 -94.72
C SER A 113 24.37 16.95 -94.08
N GLU A 114 24.99 15.78 -93.89
CA GLU A 114 24.39 14.63 -93.19
C GLU A 114 23.91 15.01 -91.78
N VAL A 115 24.75 15.67 -90.98
CA VAL A 115 24.39 16.11 -89.62
C VAL A 115 23.26 17.15 -89.63
N LEU A 116 23.22 18.03 -90.63
CA LEU A 116 22.18 19.06 -90.75
C LEU A 116 20.84 18.51 -91.29
N GLU A 117 20.87 17.42 -92.06
CA GLU A 117 19.68 16.68 -92.50
C GLU A 117 19.12 15.75 -91.42
N GLU A 118 19.98 15.09 -90.63
CA GLU A 118 19.54 14.26 -89.50
C GLU A 118 18.96 15.10 -88.34
N HIS A 119 19.48 16.32 -88.13
CA HIS A 119 19.05 17.22 -87.05
C HIS A 119 18.63 18.62 -87.58
N PRO A 120 17.49 18.74 -88.30
CA PRO A 120 17.04 20.00 -88.88
C PRO A 120 16.61 21.05 -87.84
N GLU A 121 16.36 20.65 -86.59
CA GLU A 121 16.00 21.51 -85.46
C GLU A 121 17.05 21.45 -84.32
N ILE A 122 18.34 21.25 -84.64
CA ILE A 122 19.42 21.04 -83.67
C ILE A 122 19.48 22.10 -82.55
N GLU A 123 19.11 23.35 -82.86
CA GLU A 123 19.01 24.46 -81.89
C GLU A 123 17.92 24.21 -80.84
N GLN A 124 16.74 23.71 -81.24
CA GLN A 124 15.67 23.33 -80.31
C GLN A 124 16.02 22.06 -79.50
N GLU A 125 16.84 21.17 -80.03
CA GLU A 125 17.30 19.98 -79.30
C GLU A 125 18.31 20.35 -78.20
N ILE A 126 19.16 21.36 -78.45
CA ILE A 126 20.06 21.95 -77.46
C ILE A 126 19.24 22.67 -76.36
N ASP A 127 18.24 23.49 -76.70
CA ASP A 127 17.37 24.15 -75.72
C ASP A 127 16.66 23.13 -74.81
N LYS A 128 16.16 22.02 -75.39
CA LYS A 128 15.54 20.92 -74.62
C LYS A 128 16.55 20.21 -73.72
N LEU A 129 17.82 20.10 -74.13
CA LEU A 129 18.89 19.51 -73.32
C LEU A 129 19.20 20.39 -72.09
N ASP A 130 19.28 21.71 -72.27
CA ASP A 130 19.50 22.65 -71.16
C ASP A 130 18.30 22.66 -70.19
N GLU A 131 17.06 22.60 -70.68
CA GLU A 131 15.88 22.46 -69.81
C GLU A 131 15.88 21.14 -69.02
N LEU A 132 16.38 20.06 -69.62
CA LEU A 132 16.59 18.77 -68.94
C LEU A 132 17.71 18.84 -67.90
N ILE A 133 18.82 19.52 -68.17
CA ILE A 133 19.92 19.74 -67.22
C ILE A 133 19.40 20.50 -66.00
N LEU A 134 18.65 21.59 -66.19
CA LEU A 134 18.04 22.35 -65.09
C LEU A 134 17.08 21.48 -64.24
N LYS A 135 16.26 20.63 -64.88
CA LYS A 135 15.38 19.67 -64.17
C LYS A 135 16.18 18.60 -63.41
N ILE A 136 17.33 18.16 -63.94
CA ILE A 136 18.23 17.22 -63.27
C ILE A 136 18.88 17.86 -62.05
N GLU A 137 19.35 19.10 -62.14
CA GLU A 137 19.90 19.85 -61.00
C GLU A 137 18.85 20.10 -59.91
N GLU A 138 17.64 20.52 -60.29
CA GLU A 138 16.53 20.73 -59.36
C GLU A 138 16.14 19.41 -58.64
N ASN A 139 16.03 18.31 -59.39
CA ASN A 139 15.73 16.99 -58.83
C ASN A 139 16.88 16.43 -57.98
N SER A 140 18.14 16.69 -58.32
CA SER A 140 19.31 16.35 -57.51
C SER A 140 19.30 17.09 -56.17
N SER A 141 18.98 18.39 -56.20
CA SER A 141 18.78 19.20 -55.00
C SER A 141 17.65 18.66 -54.12
N LYS A 142 16.47 18.39 -54.71
CA LYS A 142 15.34 17.75 -54.02
C LYS A 142 15.74 16.41 -53.41
N ALA A 143 16.37 15.52 -54.17
CA ALA A 143 16.83 14.21 -53.69
C ALA A 143 17.80 14.33 -52.50
N ASN A 144 18.74 15.29 -52.53
CA ASN A 144 19.65 15.58 -51.42
C ASN A 144 18.90 16.10 -50.18
N THR A 145 17.92 16.99 -50.34
CA THR A 145 17.09 17.44 -49.21
C THR A 145 16.26 16.32 -48.59
N THR A 146 15.66 15.46 -49.42
CA THR A 146 14.92 14.27 -48.97
C THR A 146 15.83 13.27 -48.27
N TYR A 147 17.03 13.01 -48.82
CA TYR A 147 18.03 12.14 -48.20
C TYR A 147 18.46 12.64 -46.81
N LYS A 148 18.73 13.95 -46.67
CA LYS A 148 19.01 14.56 -45.37
C LYS A 148 17.84 14.43 -44.38
N GLY A 149 16.61 14.66 -44.85
CA GLY A 149 15.40 14.47 -44.03
C GLY A 149 15.16 13.03 -43.59
N ILE A 150 15.45 12.05 -44.45
CA ILE A 150 15.45 10.62 -44.11
C ILE A 150 16.53 10.33 -43.08
N LEU A 151 17.75 10.87 -43.24
CA LEU A 151 18.85 10.65 -42.30
C LEU A 151 18.52 11.19 -40.90
N THR A 152 17.96 12.40 -40.79
CA THR A 152 17.52 12.96 -39.50
C THR A 152 16.36 12.17 -38.88
N LYS A 153 15.42 11.68 -39.68
CA LYS A 153 14.34 10.82 -39.16
C LYS A 153 14.86 9.45 -38.73
N LYS A 154 15.89 8.93 -39.40
CA LYS A 154 16.56 7.68 -39.03
C LYS A 154 17.30 7.83 -37.70
N THR A 155 17.98 8.95 -37.45
CA THR A 155 18.61 9.21 -36.14
C THR A 155 17.57 9.40 -35.02
N GLU A 156 16.47 10.14 -35.26
CA GLU A 156 15.36 10.24 -34.29
C GLU A 156 14.74 8.86 -33.95
N ILE A 157 14.59 7.99 -34.95
CA ILE A 157 14.07 6.61 -34.75
C ILE A 157 15.08 5.74 -33.98
N ASP A 158 16.38 5.84 -34.29
CA ASP A 158 17.43 5.12 -33.55
C ASP A 158 17.49 5.56 -32.08
N GLU A 159 17.33 6.86 -31.81
CA GLU A 159 17.27 7.43 -30.45
C GLU A 159 16.04 6.90 -29.68
N LEU A 160 14.84 6.99 -30.28
CA LEU A 160 13.62 6.43 -29.68
C LEU A 160 13.69 4.91 -29.48
N HIS A 161 14.34 4.18 -30.39
CA HIS A 161 14.55 2.74 -30.23
C HIS A 161 15.42 2.45 -29.00
N ARG A 162 16.52 3.18 -28.82
CA ARG A 162 17.40 3.07 -27.64
C ARG A 162 16.68 3.43 -26.34
N GLU A 163 15.82 4.45 -26.36
CA GLU A 163 15.04 4.87 -25.18
C GLU A 163 13.97 3.83 -24.79
N ILE A 164 13.27 3.25 -25.76
CA ILE A 164 12.17 2.31 -25.52
C ILE A 164 12.69 0.91 -25.15
N LEU A 165 13.64 0.37 -25.90
CA LEU A 165 14.12 -1.01 -25.78
C LEU A 165 15.41 -1.16 -24.97
N GLY A 166 16.17 -0.08 -24.81
CA GLY A 166 17.50 -0.09 -24.21
C GLY A 166 18.62 -0.25 -25.25
N TYR A 167 19.85 -0.22 -24.75
CA TYR A 167 21.06 -0.47 -25.54
C TYR A 167 22.19 -1.00 -24.66
N GLU A 168 23.10 -1.75 -25.26
CA GLU A 168 24.34 -2.17 -24.62
C GLU A 168 25.41 -1.10 -24.87
N ASP A 169 26.03 -0.62 -23.79
CA ASP A 169 27.14 0.34 -23.79
C ASP A 169 28.36 -0.29 -23.09
N GLU A 170 29.55 0.26 -23.31
CA GLU A 170 30.78 -0.23 -22.65
C GLU A 170 31.20 0.72 -21.51
N ASP A 171 31.40 0.17 -20.30
CA ASP A 171 32.02 0.84 -19.15
C ASP A 171 33.44 1.34 -19.51
N GLU A 172 33.96 2.33 -18.78
CA GLU A 172 35.38 2.75 -18.81
C GLU A 172 36.35 1.57 -18.57
N ASN A 173 35.88 0.48 -17.95
CA ASN A 173 36.62 -0.78 -17.76
C ASN A 173 36.44 -1.83 -18.89
N GLY A 174 35.58 -1.59 -19.87
CA GLY A 174 35.31 -2.52 -20.99
C GLY A 174 34.35 -3.67 -20.67
N GLU A 175 33.50 -3.55 -19.65
CA GLU A 175 32.38 -4.47 -19.43
C GLU A 175 31.10 -3.93 -20.08
N LEU A 176 30.31 -4.81 -20.71
CA LEU A 176 29.04 -4.48 -21.35
C LEU A 176 27.96 -4.19 -20.31
N ILE A 177 27.59 -2.92 -20.17
CA ILE A 177 26.45 -2.48 -19.37
C ILE A 177 25.21 -2.36 -20.25
N ASN A 178 24.20 -3.19 -19.99
CA ASN A 178 22.91 -3.10 -20.68
C ASN A 178 22.06 -2.01 -20.02
N VAL A 179 21.94 -0.86 -20.68
CA VAL A 179 21.11 0.27 -20.26
C VAL A 179 19.66 -0.10 -20.56
N GLU A 180 18.91 -0.46 -19.52
CA GLU A 180 17.52 -0.90 -19.65
C GLU A 180 16.62 0.23 -20.18
N GLY A 181 15.85 -0.06 -21.25
CA GLY A 181 14.88 0.88 -21.80
C GLY A 181 13.57 0.94 -21.02
N LEU A 182 12.75 1.94 -21.34
CA LEU A 182 11.45 2.21 -20.70
C LEU A 182 10.52 0.99 -20.66
N GLN A 183 10.56 0.11 -21.66
CA GLN A 183 9.76 -1.12 -21.64
C GLN A 183 10.08 -2.00 -20.43
N LYS A 184 11.37 -2.18 -20.12
CA LYS A 184 11.85 -3.10 -19.09
C LYS A 184 11.77 -2.49 -17.70
N GLU A 185 11.95 -1.17 -17.59
CA GLU A 185 11.64 -0.41 -16.37
C GLU A 185 10.14 -0.49 -16.03
N LEU A 186 9.26 -0.37 -17.02
CA LEU A 186 7.81 -0.52 -16.85
C LEU A 186 7.41 -1.94 -16.45
N GLU A 187 7.97 -2.97 -17.10
CA GLU A 187 7.73 -4.38 -16.77
C GLU A 187 8.22 -4.71 -15.34
N THR A 188 9.41 -4.22 -14.97
CA THR A 188 9.94 -4.35 -13.60
C THR A 188 9.05 -3.65 -12.58
N SER A 189 8.59 -2.43 -12.88
CA SER A 189 7.68 -1.67 -12.02
C SER A 189 6.32 -2.35 -11.86
N TYR A 190 5.80 -2.95 -12.93
CA TYR A 190 4.55 -3.71 -12.92
C TYR A 190 4.69 -4.99 -12.08
N ASN A 191 5.77 -5.76 -12.28
CA ASN A 191 6.04 -6.96 -11.50
C ASN A 191 6.21 -6.66 -10.00
N GLN A 192 6.93 -5.59 -9.64
CA GLN A 192 7.04 -5.13 -8.26
C GLN A 192 5.69 -4.66 -7.68
N LEU A 193 4.81 -4.07 -8.48
CA LEU A 193 3.48 -3.66 -8.05
C LEU A 193 2.58 -4.89 -7.81
N THR A 194 2.67 -5.91 -8.68
CA THR A 194 1.97 -7.19 -8.51
C THR A 194 2.45 -7.91 -7.25
N GLU A 195 3.76 -8.07 -7.06
CA GLU A 195 4.33 -8.67 -5.84
C GLU A 195 3.88 -7.94 -4.56
N LYS A 196 3.91 -6.59 -4.57
CA LYS A 196 3.40 -5.79 -3.45
C LYS A 196 1.90 -5.97 -3.23
N SER A 197 1.11 -6.17 -4.29
CA SER A 197 -0.33 -6.41 -4.19
C SER A 197 -0.64 -7.78 -3.60
N GLU A 198 0.05 -8.83 -4.04
CA GLU A 198 -0.09 -10.20 -3.51
C GLU A 198 0.32 -10.26 -2.03
N ASN A 199 1.46 -9.63 -1.69
CA ASN A 199 1.94 -9.54 -0.32
C ASN A 199 0.99 -8.69 0.57
N LEU A 200 0.38 -7.62 0.03
CA LEU A 200 -0.66 -6.87 0.74
C LEU A 200 -1.89 -7.74 1.01
N GLU A 201 -2.34 -8.53 0.04
CA GLU A 201 -3.50 -9.43 0.18
C GLU A 201 -3.25 -10.53 1.21
N GLU A 202 -2.08 -11.16 1.20
CA GLU A 202 -1.66 -12.13 2.22
C GLU A 202 -1.61 -11.50 3.63
N ASN A 203 -1.04 -10.29 3.76
CA ASN A 203 -1.02 -9.57 5.03
C ASN A 203 -2.41 -9.18 5.52
N LEU A 204 -3.34 -8.86 4.61
CA LEU A 204 -4.72 -8.50 4.94
C LEU A 204 -5.50 -9.73 5.44
N GLU A 205 -5.34 -10.88 4.79
CA GLU A 205 -5.91 -12.16 5.22
C GLU A 205 -5.33 -12.58 6.59
N ASN A 206 -4.02 -12.53 6.77
CA ASN A 206 -3.34 -12.81 8.05
C ASN A 206 -3.80 -11.85 9.17
N LEU A 207 -3.94 -10.55 8.89
CA LEU A 207 -4.46 -9.56 9.83
C LEU A 207 -5.91 -9.86 10.21
N ASN A 208 -6.74 -10.26 9.25
CA ASN A 208 -8.16 -10.57 9.47
C ASN A 208 -8.32 -11.84 10.31
N GLN A 209 -7.57 -12.90 10.01
CA GLN A 209 -7.54 -14.13 10.82
C GLN A 209 -7.02 -13.86 12.24
N THR A 210 -5.92 -13.12 12.38
CA THR A 210 -5.34 -12.76 13.69
C THR A 210 -6.29 -11.90 14.50
N SER A 211 -6.91 -10.88 13.89
CA SER A 211 -7.88 -10.01 14.56
C SER A 211 -9.12 -10.77 15.02
N LYS A 212 -9.62 -11.71 14.20
CA LYS A 212 -10.74 -12.59 14.53
C LYS A 212 -10.39 -13.58 15.64
N GLY A 213 -9.17 -14.11 15.67
CA GLY A 213 -8.64 -14.92 16.78
C GLY A 213 -8.60 -14.12 18.08
N ASN A 214 -7.88 -13.00 18.09
CA ASN A 214 -7.74 -12.11 19.23
C ASN A 214 -9.10 -11.62 19.76
N TYR A 215 -10.05 -11.28 18.89
CA TYR A 215 -11.38 -10.86 19.30
C TYR A 215 -12.17 -12.01 19.95
N ASN A 216 -12.13 -13.21 19.37
CA ASN A 216 -12.78 -14.39 19.97
C ASN A 216 -12.19 -14.74 21.34
N ASP A 217 -10.87 -14.65 21.50
CA ASP A 217 -10.22 -14.96 22.77
C ASP A 217 -10.42 -13.85 23.82
N PHE A 218 -10.50 -12.58 23.40
CA PHE A 218 -10.97 -11.48 24.25
C PHE A 218 -12.40 -11.72 24.75
N ILE A 219 -13.33 -12.08 23.86
CA ILE A 219 -14.72 -12.39 24.23
C ILE A 219 -14.80 -13.58 25.19
N LYS A 220 -14.07 -14.68 24.94
CA LYS A 220 -14.02 -15.84 25.86
C LYS A 220 -13.45 -15.47 27.23
N THR A 221 -12.37 -14.70 27.26
CA THR A 221 -11.71 -14.29 28.51
C THR A 221 -12.65 -13.40 29.32
N ASN A 222 -13.18 -12.35 28.72
CA ASN A 222 -14.07 -11.41 29.39
C ASN A 222 -15.40 -12.08 29.82
N GLN A 223 -15.92 -13.04 29.06
CA GLN A 223 -17.09 -13.83 29.46
C GLN A 223 -16.78 -14.73 30.67
N LYS A 224 -15.62 -15.38 30.69
CA LYS A 224 -15.16 -16.15 31.85
C LYS A 224 -15.00 -15.26 33.08
N ASP A 225 -14.37 -14.09 32.95
CA ASP A 225 -14.17 -13.14 34.05
C ASP A 225 -15.51 -12.64 34.62
N ILE A 226 -16.52 -12.42 33.76
CA ILE A 226 -17.89 -12.08 34.17
C ILE A 226 -18.56 -13.23 34.91
N ASP A 227 -18.43 -14.48 34.44
CA ASP A 227 -19.01 -15.64 35.10
C ASP A 227 -18.33 -15.97 36.44
N ASP A 228 -17.00 -15.82 36.52
CA ASP A 228 -16.22 -15.94 37.76
C ASP A 228 -16.58 -14.82 38.76
N LEU A 229 -16.71 -13.57 38.30
CA LEU A 229 -17.16 -12.45 39.13
C LEU A 229 -18.59 -12.67 39.64
N LYS A 230 -19.52 -13.11 38.79
CA LYS A 230 -20.90 -13.45 39.17
C LYS A 230 -20.94 -14.60 40.19
N SER A 231 -20.13 -15.64 40.00
CA SER A 231 -19.97 -16.77 40.92
C SER A 231 -19.47 -16.30 42.30
N ASN A 232 -18.42 -15.47 42.32
CA ASN A 232 -17.85 -14.96 43.56
C ASN A 232 -18.76 -13.95 44.28
N SER A 233 -19.39 -13.02 43.54
CA SER A 233 -20.39 -12.10 44.11
C SER A 233 -21.58 -12.85 44.71
N LYS A 234 -22.05 -13.93 44.07
CA LYS A 234 -23.10 -14.78 44.65
C LYS A 234 -22.63 -15.47 45.94
N LYS A 235 -21.43 -16.06 45.96
CA LYS A 235 -20.87 -16.69 47.17
C LYS A 235 -20.75 -15.72 48.34
N GLU A 236 -20.25 -14.50 48.11
CA GLU A 236 -20.17 -13.49 49.16
C GLU A 236 -21.55 -12.98 49.59
N TYR A 237 -22.51 -12.80 48.67
CA TYR A 237 -23.90 -12.50 49.02
C TYR A 237 -24.53 -13.58 49.90
N ASP A 238 -24.46 -14.85 49.48
CA ASP A 238 -25.04 -15.99 50.21
C ASP A 238 -24.39 -16.14 51.61
N LYS A 239 -23.07 -15.86 51.72
CA LYS A 239 -22.31 -15.85 52.98
C LYS A 239 -22.73 -14.70 53.90
N ILE A 240 -22.88 -13.49 53.38
CA ILE A 240 -23.37 -12.33 54.14
C ILE A 240 -24.80 -12.58 54.63
N ASN A 241 -25.68 -13.12 53.77
CA ASN A 241 -27.05 -13.42 54.15
C ASN A 241 -27.11 -14.46 55.28
N LYS A 242 -26.32 -15.54 55.19
CA LYS A 242 -26.17 -16.53 56.29
C LYS A 242 -25.64 -15.91 57.58
N GLN A 243 -24.71 -14.96 57.51
CA GLN A 243 -24.22 -14.24 58.70
C GLN A 243 -25.31 -13.35 59.32
N ILE A 244 -26.13 -12.68 58.50
CA ILE A 244 -27.27 -11.89 59.00
C ILE A 244 -28.30 -12.80 59.69
N GLU A 245 -28.63 -13.94 59.07
CA GLU A 245 -29.56 -14.94 59.62
C GLU A 245 -29.05 -15.56 60.93
N SER A 246 -27.74 -15.79 61.08
CA SER A 246 -27.16 -16.33 62.32
C SER A 246 -27.07 -15.29 63.45
N LEU A 247 -26.84 -14.02 63.12
CA LEU A 247 -26.73 -12.93 64.10
C LEU A 247 -28.08 -12.43 64.62
N LEU A 248 -29.16 -12.51 63.83
CA LEU A 248 -30.47 -11.95 64.17
C LEU A 248 -31.08 -12.52 65.48
N PRO A 249 -31.08 -13.85 65.75
CA PRO A 249 -31.58 -14.41 67.01
C PRO A 249 -30.76 -13.96 68.22
N ASN A 250 -29.43 -13.89 68.05
CA ASN A 250 -28.49 -13.49 69.11
C ASN A 250 -28.65 -11.99 69.43
N ALA A 251 -28.88 -11.13 68.43
CA ALA A 251 -29.16 -9.71 68.63
C ALA A 251 -30.51 -9.45 69.31
N LEU A 252 -31.56 -10.17 68.90
CA LEU A 252 -32.90 -10.07 69.49
C LEU A 252 -32.92 -10.47 70.96
N THR A 253 -32.28 -11.58 71.31
CA THR A 253 -32.21 -12.10 72.68
C THR A 253 -31.37 -11.20 73.60
N ALA A 254 -30.24 -10.69 73.13
CA ALA A 254 -29.44 -9.70 73.87
C ALA A 254 -30.21 -8.40 74.15
N GLY A 255 -30.94 -7.88 73.14
CA GLY A 255 -31.77 -6.69 73.27
C GLY A 255 -32.91 -6.87 74.28
N LEU A 256 -33.66 -7.98 74.20
CA LEU A 256 -34.74 -8.30 75.14
C LEU A 256 -34.22 -8.56 76.57
N SER A 257 -33.12 -9.30 76.72
CA SER A 257 -32.49 -9.55 78.01
C SER A 257 -32.09 -8.23 78.71
N SER A 258 -31.43 -7.32 77.99
CA SER A 258 -31.07 -5.99 78.49
C SER A 258 -32.30 -5.15 78.90
N ALA A 259 -33.38 -5.21 78.13
CA ALA A 259 -34.63 -4.54 78.49
C ALA A 259 -35.26 -5.12 79.77
N PHE A 260 -35.22 -6.45 79.98
CA PHE A 260 -35.71 -7.09 81.21
C PHE A 260 -34.83 -6.79 82.42
N VAL A 261 -33.49 -6.76 82.27
CA VAL A 261 -32.56 -6.30 83.32
C VAL A 261 -32.89 -4.87 83.74
N THR A 262 -33.10 -3.98 82.78
CA THR A 262 -33.39 -2.57 83.03
C THR A 262 -34.73 -2.41 83.78
N LYS A 263 -35.80 -3.08 83.31
CA LYS A 263 -37.12 -3.05 83.97
C LYS A 263 -37.12 -3.67 85.36
N LYS A 264 -36.36 -4.74 85.58
CA LYS A 264 -36.15 -5.32 86.91
C LYS A 264 -35.45 -4.32 87.85
N GLY A 265 -34.43 -3.61 87.37
CA GLY A 265 -33.72 -2.59 88.15
C GLY A 265 -34.63 -1.43 88.58
N GLU A 266 -35.44 -0.91 87.65
CA GLU A 266 -36.46 0.12 87.93
C GLU A 266 -37.46 -0.36 89.01
N GLU A 267 -37.99 -1.58 88.89
CA GLU A 267 -38.91 -2.15 89.88
C GLU A 267 -38.23 -2.43 91.23
N GLU A 268 -36.96 -2.84 91.27
CA GLU A 268 -36.21 -2.98 92.52
C GLU A 268 -36.00 -1.66 93.27
N GLU A 269 -35.94 -0.53 92.55
CA GLU A 269 -35.92 0.81 93.15
C GLU A 269 -37.31 1.20 93.69
N LEU A 270 -38.36 1.05 92.86
CA LEU A 270 -39.75 1.28 93.27
C LEU A 270 -40.16 0.43 94.48
N TYR A 271 -39.76 -0.84 94.53
CA TYR A 271 -39.98 -1.73 95.68
C TYR A 271 -39.36 -1.16 96.96
N LYS A 272 -38.12 -0.62 96.90
CA LYS A 272 -37.45 0.00 98.05
C LYS A 272 -38.20 1.27 98.48
N GLU A 273 -38.64 2.10 97.54
CA GLU A 273 -39.41 3.32 97.83
C GLU A 273 -40.77 3.01 98.48
N TYR A 274 -41.54 2.08 97.91
CA TYR A 274 -42.83 1.66 98.46
C TYR A 274 -42.67 0.98 99.83
N LYS A 275 -41.60 0.20 100.04
CA LYS A 275 -41.29 -0.42 101.34
C LYS A 275 -40.90 0.63 102.39
N LYS A 276 -40.14 1.65 102.01
CA LYS A 276 -39.84 2.81 102.87
C LYS A 276 -41.11 3.57 103.24
N SER A 277 -41.99 3.80 102.26
CA SER A 277 -43.30 4.45 102.44
C SER A 277 -44.23 3.65 103.36
N PHE A 278 -44.27 2.31 103.21
CA PHE A 278 -45.01 1.41 104.09
C PHE A 278 -44.47 1.47 105.53
N ASN A 279 -43.16 1.39 105.72
CA ASN A 279 -42.53 1.48 107.04
C ASN A 279 -42.80 2.82 107.74
N TYR A 280 -42.75 3.95 107.00
CA TYR A 280 -43.16 5.24 107.54
C TYR A 280 -44.66 5.28 107.86
N GLY A 281 -45.51 4.70 107.02
CA GLY A 281 -46.95 4.56 107.30
C GLY A 281 -47.22 3.85 108.63
N ILE A 282 -46.57 2.71 108.86
CA ILE A 282 -46.64 1.98 110.14
C ILE A 282 -46.11 2.83 111.31
N LEU A 283 -44.99 3.54 111.13
CA LEU A 283 -44.44 4.45 112.15
C LEU A 283 -45.42 5.57 112.51
N TYR A 284 -46.05 6.21 111.52
CA TYR A 284 -47.06 7.25 111.76
C TYR A 284 -48.32 6.67 112.40
N ILE A 285 -48.77 5.46 112.05
CA ILE A 285 -49.90 4.80 112.73
C ILE A 285 -49.56 4.56 114.20
N SER A 286 -48.35 4.06 114.49
CA SER A 286 -47.89 3.85 115.86
C SER A 286 -47.76 5.17 116.64
N LEU A 287 -47.28 6.24 116.03
CA LEU A 287 -47.14 7.55 116.66
C LEU A 287 -48.50 8.24 116.90
N SER A 288 -49.43 8.14 115.94
CA SER A 288 -50.78 8.68 116.09
C SER A 288 -51.60 7.94 117.15
N ALA A 289 -51.42 6.62 117.29
CA ALA A 289 -52.01 5.83 118.39
C ALA A 289 -51.58 6.31 119.80
N LEU A 290 -50.42 6.99 119.91
CA LEU A 290 -49.93 7.56 121.16
C LEU A 290 -50.55 8.93 121.48
N LEU A 291 -51.13 9.64 120.50
CA LEU A 291 -51.69 10.99 120.70
C LEU A 291 -52.88 11.06 121.69
N PRO A 292 -53.88 10.15 121.65
CA PRO A 292 -54.95 10.17 122.65
C PRO A 292 -54.43 9.95 124.07
N ILE A 293 -53.38 9.13 124.23
CA ILE A 293 -52.76 8.81 125.51
C ILE A 293 -52.00 10.03 126.04
N THR A 294 -51.15 10.66 125.23
CA THR A 294 -50.39 11.85 125.66
C THR A 294 -51.30 13.02 126.00
N ILE A 295 -52.37 13.26 125.24
CA ILE A 295 -53.38 14.29 125.56
C ILE A 295 -54.09 13.98 126.89
N SER A 296 -54.43 12.71 127.13
CA SER A 296 -55.06 12.31 128.40
C SER A 296 -54.12 12.49 129.60
N VAL A 297 -52.82 12.22 129.44
CA VAL A 297 -51.79 12.45 130.47
C VAL A 297 -51.58 13.95 130.74
N VAL A 298 -51.53 14.79 129.68
CA VAL A 298 -51.43 16.25 129.84
C VAL A 298 -52.68 16.84 130.52
N TYR A 299 -53.86 16.31 130.22
CA TYR A 299 -55.11 16.73 130.87
C TYR A 299 -55.12 16.39 132.37
N LEU A 300 -54.65 15.20 132.75
CA LEU A 300 -54.46 14.82 134.15
C LEU A 300 -53.47 15.76 134.87
N LEU A 301 -52.32 16.05 134.25
CA LEU A 301 -51.31 16.98 134.79
C LEU A 301 -51.81 18.42 134.91
N SER A 302 -52.86 18.79 134.17
CA SER A 302 -53.49 20.12 134.22
C SER A 302 -54.49 20.28 135.38
N GLY A 303 -54.61 19.29 136.27
CA GLY A 303 -55.44 19.36 137.49
C GLY A 303 -56.86 18.82 137.36
N ALA A 304 -57.19 18.09 136.28
CA ALA A 304 -58.48 17.42 136.13
C ALA A 304 -58.61 16.19 137.05
N THR A 305 -59.83 15.80 137.43
CA THR A 305 -60.01 14.58 138.23
C THR A 305 -59.78 13.33 137.37
N LEU A 306 -59.36 12.24 138.02
CA LEU A 306 -59.13 10.96 137.35
C LEU A 306 -60.42 10.42 136.69
N THR A 307 -61.56 10.65 137.35
CA THR A 307 -62.90 10.32 136.85
C THR A 307 -63.26 11.08 135.57
N ASP A 308 -63.06 12.39 135.53
CA ASP A 308 -63.36 13.20 134.33
C ASP A 308 -62.50 12.78 133.13
N THR A 309 -61.23 12.46 133.41
CA THR A 309 -60.27 12.01 132.39
C THR A 309 -60.69 10.68 131.76
N ILE A 310 -61.15 9.72 132.57
CA ILE A 310 -61.63 8.42 132.10
C ILE A 310 -62.93 8.56 131.29
N GLU A 311 -63.88 9.40 131.74
CA GLU A 311 -65.13 9.63 130.99
C GLU A 311 -64.88 10.37 129.66
N ARG A 312 -63.83 11.19 129.59
CA ARG A 312 -63.45 11.94 128.39
C ARG A 312 -62.61 11.11 127.40
N ALA A 313 -61.88 10.10 127.84
CA ALA A 313 -60.99 9.31 126.99
C ALA A 313 -61.67 8.70 125.73
N PRO A 314 -62.88 8.09 125.80
CA PRO A 314 -63.57 7.60 124.60
C PRO A 314 -63.93 8.71 123.61
N LYS A 315 -64.31 9.89 124.13
CA LYS A 315 -64.65 11.08 123.32
C LYS A 315 -63.41 11.63 122.61
N ILE A 316 -62.23 11.58 123.25
CA ILE A 316 -60.94 11.93 122.64
C ILE A 316 -60.55 10.92 121.56
N MET A 317 -60.63 9.61 121.85
CA MET A 317 -60.32 8.57 120.86
C MET A 317 -61.20 8.67 119.60
N LEU A 318 -62.49 8.92 119.76
CA LEU A 318 -63.43 9.10 118.64
C LEU A 318 -63.10 10.36 117.81
N ALA A 319 -62.64 11.44 118.44
CA ALA A 319 -62.22 12.66 117.75
C ALA A 319 -60.99 12.45 116.85
N PHE A 320 -60.13 11.47 117.16
CA PHE A 320 -58.99 11.09 116.31
C PHE A 320 -59.33 10.09 115.19
N LEU A 321 -60.55 9.52 115.15
CA LEU A 321 -60.96 8.58 114.10
C LEU A 321 -60.73 9.12 112.66
N PRO A 322 -61.05 10.39 112.32
CA PRO A 322 -60.81 10.92 110.98
C PRO A 322 -59.33 11.02 110.60
N LEU A 323 -58.42 11.07 111.57
CA LEU A 323 -56.97 11.11 111.33
C LEU A 323 -56.40 9.73 110.97
N TYR A 324 -56.93 8.66 111.57
CA TYR A 324 -56.46 7.30 111.28
C TYR A 324 -56.88 6.81 109.89
N ILE A 325 -58.02 7.25 109.36
CA ILE A 325 -58.57 6.73 108.08
C ILE A 325 -57.62 6.97 106.90
N PRO A 326 -57.13 8.20 106.60
CA PRO A 326 -56.15 8.43 105.54
C PRO A 326 -54.83 7.68 105.77
N LEU A 327 -54.43 7.54 107.05
CA LEU A 327 -53.14 6.97 107.43
C LEU A 327 -53.08 5.45 107.24
N VAL A 328 -54.16 4.77 107.63
CA VAL A 328 -54.37 3.34 107.37
C VAL A 328 -54.52 3.11 105.86
N TRP A 329 -55.23 4.00 105.14
CA TRP A 329 -55.37 3.92 103.68
C TRP A 329 -54.02 3.98 102.95
N THR A 330 -53.18 4.99 103.25
CA THR A 330 -51.87 5.13 102.59
C THR A 330 -50.96 3.92 102.90
N THR A 331 -51.01 3.42 104.14
CA THR A 331 -50.23 2.24 104.55
C THR A 331 -50.69 0.96 103.83
N ILE A 332 -52.00 0.72 103.69
CA ILE A 332 -52.52 -0.44 102.94
C ILE A 332 -52.21 -0.31 101.45
N SER A 333 -52.31 0.90 100.87
CA SER A 333 -51.95 1.15 99.47
C SER A 333 -50.45 0.90 99.23
N ALA A 334 -49.57 1.40 100.09
CA ALA A 334 -48.14 1.14 100.03
C ALA A 334 -47.83 -0.37 100.11
N ASN A 335 -48.46 -1.11 101.03
CA ASN A 335 -48.33 -2.57 101.12
C ASN A 335 -48.77 -3.27 99.82
N LYS A 336 -49.86 -2.84 99.19
CA LYS A 336 -50.29 -3.42 97.89
C LYS A 336 -49.24 -3.18 96.81
N LYS A 337 -48.67 -1.96 96.72
CA LYS A 337 -47.61 -1.62 95.77
C LYS A 337 -46.31 -2.40 96.02
N VAL A 338 -45.92 -2.62 97.28
CA VAL A 338 -44.77 -3.48 97.65
C VAL A 338 -44.96 -4.91 97.15
N ASN A 339 -46.15 -5.50 97.37
CA ASN A 339 -46.43 -6.86 96.92
C ASN A 339 -46.54 -6.98 95.40
N LEU A 340 -47.07 -5.95 94.73
CA LEU A 340 -47.10 -5.86 93.27
C LEU A 340 -45.70 -5.79 92.68
N SER A 341 -44.87 -4.85 93.14
CA SER A 341 -43.50 -4.67 92.64
C SER A 341 -42.63 -5.90 92.91
N LYS A 342 -42.76 -6.56 94.07
CA LYS A 342 -42.10 -7.86 94.33
C LYS A 342 -42.43 -8.90 93.26
N ARG A 343 -43.70 -9.00 92.85
CA ARG A 343 -44.14 -9.91 91.80
C ARG A 343 -43.56 -9.54 90.43
N LEU A 344 -43.57 -8.25 90.08
CA LEU A 344 -42.97 -7.78 88.82
C LEU A 344 -41.47 -8.10 88.78
N ILE A 345 -40.74 -7.95 89.89
CA ILE A 345 -39.33 -8.35 90.00
C ILE A 345 -39.16 -9.85 89.77
N GLU A 346 -40.01 -10.70 90.36
CA GLU A 346 -39.99 -12.16 90.14
C GLU A 346 -40.28 -12.52 88.67
N GLU A 347 -41.29 -11.91 88.05
CA GLU A 347 -41.67 -12.15 86.64
C GLU A 347 -40.61 -11.62 85.65
N TYR A 348 -40.08 -10.41 85.85
CA TYR A 348 -38.99 -9.87 85.01
C TYR A 348 -37.68 -10.63 85.22
N SER A 349 -37.38 -11.10 86.44
CA SER A 349 -36.21 -11.95 86.68
C SER A 349 -36.36 -13.32 86.00
N HIS A 350 -37.57 -13.88 85.92
CA HIS A 350 -37.82 -15.09 85.15
C HIS A 350 -37.65 -14.84 83.64
N LYS A 351 -38.20 -13.75 83.09
CA LYS A 351 -38.04 -13.39 81.67
C LYS A 351 -36.58 -13.06 81.29
N GLN A 352 -35.83 -12.43 82.20
CA GLN A 352 -34.38 -12.22 82.08
C GLN A 352 -33.64 -13.55 81.98
N VAL A 353 -33.82 -14.45 82.96
CA VAL A 353 -33.14 -15.75 82.99
C VAL A 353 -33.49 -16.57 81.75
N LEU A 354 -34.76 -16.61 81.36
CA LEU A 354 -35.21 -17.28 80.13
C LEU A 354 -34.49 -16.74 78.89
N SER A 355 -34.39 -15.41 78.73
CA SER A 355 -33.71 -14.79 77.59
C SER A 355 -32.20 -15.12 77.57
N MET A 356 -31.54 -15.10 78.72
CA MET A 356 -30.13 -15.50 78.86
C MET A 356 -29.91 -17.00 78.59
N THR A 357 -30.83 -17.87 79.04
CA THR A 357 -30.81 -19.30 78.74
C THR A 357 -30.94 -19.55 77.24
N ILE A 358 -31.80 -18.80 76.55
CA ILE A 358 -31.99 -18.91 75.10
C ILE A 358 -30.78 -18.38 74.34
N GLU A 359 -30.14 -17.30 74.78
CA GLU A 359 -28.87 -16.85 74.20
C GLU A 359 -27.79 -17.94 74.31
N GLY A 360 -27.69 -18.59 75.48
CA GLY A 360 -26.79 -19.72 75.71
C GLY A 360 -27.12 -20.97 74.89
N LEU A 361 -28.40 -21.29 74.71
CA LEU A 361 -28.86 -22.42 73.88
C LEU A 361 -28.72 -22.11 72.37
N SER A 362 -28.99 -20.88 71.94
CA SER A 362 -28.80 -20.40 70.56
C SER A 362 -27.34 -20.58 70.14
N LYS A 363 -26.40 -20.15 71.00
CA LYS A 363 -24.95 -20.36 70.83
C LYS A 363 -24.55 -21.85 70.84
N GLN A 364 -25.22 -22.70 71.61
CA GLN A 364 -24.96 -24.15 71.57
C GLN A 364 -25.46 -24.77 70.27
N ILE A 365 -26.65 -24.39 69.79
CA ILE A 365 -27.24 -24.87 68.54
C ILE A 365 -26.45 -24.37 67.32
N GLU A 366 -25.89 -23.16 67.38
CA GLU A 366 -24.96 -22.62 66.37
C GLU A 366 -23.64 -23.41 66.26
N ASN A 367 -23.27 -24.17 67.28
CA ASN A 367 -22.08 -25.03 67.30
C ASN A 367 -22.39 -26.52 66.99
N ILE A 368 -23.61 -26.86 66.57
CA ILE A 368 -23.96 -28.22 66.12
C ILE A 368 -23.51 -28.38 64.65
N GLU A 369 -22.77 -29.46 64.35
CA GLU A 369 -22.24 -29.73 63.00
C GLU A 369 -23.32 -30.06 61.95
N ASP A 370 -24.47 -30.59 62.40
CA ASP A 370 -25.64 -30.89 61.57
C ASP A 370 -26.51 -29.62 61.38
N ALA A 371 -26.50 -29.07 60.16
CA ALA A 371 -27.19 -27.84 59.81
C ALA A 371 -28.73 -27.97 59.86
N ASP A 372 -29.28 -29.09 59.39
CA ASP A 372 -30.73 -29.29 59.31
C ASP A 372 -31.32 -29.48 60.72
N MET A 373 -30.64 -30.25 61.57
CA MET A 373 -30.96 -30.37 62.99
C MET A 373 -30.80 -29.03 63.74
N SER A 374 -29.77 -28.25 63.41
CA SER A 374 -29.54 -26.92 64.01
C SER A 374 -30.68 -25.95 63.69
N GLU A 375 -31.16 -25.91 62.44
CA GLU A 375 -32.27 -25.07 62.03
C GLU A 375 -33.60 -25.49 62.70
N GLU A 376 -33.92 -26.78 62.73
CA GLU A 376 -35.15 -27.27 63.38
C GLU A 376 -35.15 -26.95 64.90
N LEU A 377 -34.01 -27.12 65.57
CA LEU A 377 -33.85 -26.77 66.99
C LEU A 377 -33.96 -25.27 67.23
N ARG A 378 -33.42 -24.41 66.36
CA ARG A 378 -33.60 -22.94 66.42
C ARG A 378 -35.08 -22.56 66.32
N ILE A 379 -35.81 -23.14 65.38
CA ILE A 379 -37.25 -22.88 65.18
C ILE A 379 -38.06 -23.34 66.40
N LYS A 380 -37.79 -24.53 66.95
CA LYS A 380 -38.44 -25.04 68.18
C LYS A 380 -38.14 -24.14 69.39
N LEU A 381 -36.89 -23.71 69.56
CA LEU A 381 -36.47 -22.82 70.65
C LEU A 381 -37.16 -21.45 70.56
N LEU A 382 -37.22 -20.84 69.37
CA LEU A 382 -37.86 -19.55 69.15
C LEU A 382 -39.38 -19.61 69.39
N ASN A 383 -40.05 -20.66 68.90
CA ASN A 383 -41.49 -20.86 69.16
C ASN A 383 -41.79 -21.07 70.65
N SER A 384 -40.95 -21.85 71.35
CA SER A 384 -41.06 -22.01 72.81
C SER A 384 -40.88 -20.68 73.55
N PHE A 385 -39.88 -19.89 73.17
CA PHE A 385 -39.65 -18.56 73.74
C PHE A 385 -40.79 -17.59 73.50
N LEU A 386 -41.32 -17.53 72.27
CA LEU A 386 -42.45 -16.67 71.93
C LEU A 386 -43.68 -17.05 72.74
N ASN A 387 -44.00 -18.34 72.85
CA ASN A 387 -45.11 -18.81 73.67
C ASN A 387 -44.96 -18.38 75.14
N VAL A 388 -43.81 -18.63 75.78
CA VAL A 388 -43.58 -18.26 77.20
C VAL A 388 -43.49 -16.73 77.41
N THR A 389 -42.99 -15.98 76.44
CA THR A 389 -42.82 -14.52 76.56
C THR A 389 -44.10 -13.74 76.25
N SER A 390 -44.95 -14.27 75.36
CA SER A 390 -46.25 -13.71 74.97
C SER A 390 -47.27 -13.64 76.11
N GLU A 391 -47.06 -14.41 77.19
CA GLU A 391 -47.85 -14.28 78.40
C GLU A 391 -47.63 -12.88 79.02
N ASN A 392 -48.67 -12.05 78.89
CA ASN A 392 -48.68 -10.68 79.38
C ASN A 392 -48.63 -10.66 80.92
N PRO A 393 -47.68 -9.92 81.56
CA PRO A 393 -47.57 -9.84 83.02
C PRO A 393 -48.87 -9.36 83.69
N GLY A 394 -49.70 -8.57 82.99
CA GLY A 394 -51.01 -8.14 83.46
C GLY A 394 -52.03 -9.27 83.71
N LYS A 395 -51.91 -10.43 83.04
CA LYS A 395 -52.84 -11.57 83.17
C LYS A 395 -52.75 -12.23 84.55
N LEU A 396 -51.56 -12.20 85.14
CA LEU A 396 -51.24 -12.82 86.42
C LEU A 396 -51.63 -11.92 87.61
N ILE A 397 -51.67 -10.59 87.42
CA ILE A 397 -52.10 -9.61 88.41
C ILE A 397 -53.63 -9.65 88.58
N LEU A 398 -54.10 -10.52 89.48
CA LEU A 398 -55.51 -10.55 89.93
C LEU A 398 -55.96 -9.13 90.34
N ASN A 399 -56.97 -8.62 89.63
CA ASN A 399 -57.59 -7.30 89.81
C ASN A 399 -56.71 -6.07 89.46
N TYR A 400 -55.84 -6.13 88.43
CA TYR A 400 -55.20 -4.91 87.88
C TYR A 400 -56.22 -3.82 87.48
N GLN A 401 -57.41 -4.23 87.02
CA GLN A 401 -58.49 -3.33 86.58
C GLN A 401 -59.41 -2.80 87.71
N LYS A 402 -59.29 -3.29 88.96
CA LYS A 402 -60.14 -2.78 90.06
C LYS A 402 -59.42 -1.67 90.81
N SER A 403 -60.16 -0.60 91.16
CA SER A 403 -59.65 0.54 91.91
C SER A 403 -58.97 0.12 93.23
N ASP A 404 -57.84 0.74 93.56
CA ASP A 404 -57.08 0.57 94.81
C ASP A 404 -57.75 1.23 96.03
N ASN A 405 -59.01 0.90 96.25
CA ASN A 405 -59.78 1.31 97.41
C ASN A 405 -59.73 0.19 98.48
N PRO A 406 -58.98 0.34 99.58
CA PRO A 406 -58.90 -0.67 100.63
C PRO A 406 -60.23 -0.96 101.34
N LEU A 407 -61.19 -0.02 101.37
CA LEU A 407 -62.53 -0.29 101.89
C LEU A 407 -63.30 -1.24 100.97
N ILE A 408 -63.31 -0.98 99.66
CA ILE A 408 -63.96 -1.86 98.67
C ILE A 408 -63.31 -3.25 98.69
N ASN A 409 -61.96 -3.34 98.78
CA ASN A 409 -61.26 -4.61 98.85
C ASN A 409 -61.51 -5.38 100.17
N TYR A 410 -61.87 -4.71 101.26
CA TYR A 410 -62.29 -5.35 102.50
C TYR A 410 -63.71 -5.92 102.36
N PHE A 411 -64.67 -5.13 101.87
CA PHE A 411 -66.04 -5.60 101.61
C PHE A 411 -66.12 -6.72 100.55
N ASP A 412 -65.30 -6.67 99.49
CA ASP A 412 -65.21 -7.75 98.49
C ASP A 412 -64.57 -9.04 99.05
N ARG A 413 -63.77 -8.95 100.14
CA ARG A 413 -63.22 -10.12 100.84
C ARG A 413 -64.27 -10.84 101.67
N ASP A 414 -65.13 -10.10 102.38
CA ASP A 414 -66.17 -10.71 103.23
C ASP A 414 -67.28 -11.37 102.39
N LYS A 415 -67.65 -10.80 101.22
CA LYS A 415 -68.53 -11.48 100.24
C LYS A 415 -68.01 -12.84 99.76
N LYS A 416 -66.72 -13.13 99.91
CA LYS A 416 -66.12 -14.43 99.57
C LYS A 416 -66.15 -15.45 100.72
N LYS A 417 -66.59 -15.04 101.92
CA LYS A 417 -66.77 -15.92 103.09
C LYS A 417 -68.21 -16.39 103.30
N ASP A 418 -69.19 -15.75 102.66
CA ASP A 418 -70.58 -16.24 102.61
C ASP A 418 -70.72 -17.47 101.68
N LYS A 419 -70.06 -18.58 102.05
CA LYS A 419 -70.61 -19.89 101.75
C LYS A 419 -71.85 -20.07 102.61
N THR A 420 -72.99 -19.74 102.05
CA THR A 420 -74.29 -19.82 102.70
C THR A 420 -74.45 -21.19 103.39
N ILE A 421 -75.02 -21.23 104.60
CA ILE A 421 -75.27 -22.47 105.37
C ILE A 421 -76.00 -23.54 104.51
N VAL A 422 -76.78 -23.09 103.53
CA VAL A 422 -77.47 -23.89 102.50
C VAL A 422 -76.51 -24.71 101.62
N GLU A 423 -75.33 -24.20 101.23
CA GLU A 423 -74.36 -24.94 100.43
C GLU A 423 -73.68 -26.04 101.24
N THR A 424 -73.30 -25.75 102.49
CA THR A 424 -72.71 -26.74 103.41
C THR A 424 -73.72 -27.85 103.75
N LEU A 425 -75.01 -27.51 103.89
CA LEU A 425 -76.09 -28.49 104.00
C LEU A 425 -76.26 -29.31 102.72
N LYS A 426 -76.17 -28.69 101.55
CA LYS A 426 -76.31 -29.36 100.25
C LYS A 426 -75.19 -30.38 100.01
N ASP A 427 -73.95 -30.04 100.33
CA ASP A 427 -72.80 -30.94 100.19
C ASP A 427 -72.89 -32.12 101.18
N ASN A 428 -73.26 -31.88 102.44
CA ASN A 428 -73.51 -32.96 103.42
C ASN A 428 -74.71 -33.86 103.03
N THR A 429 -75.79 -33.28 102.47
CA THR A 429 -76.94 -34.08 102.00
C THR A 429 -76.55 -34.93 100.79
N LYS A 430 -75.69 -34.39 99.91
CA LYS A 430 -75.18 -35.12 98.75
C LYS A 430 -74.31 -36.31 99.16
N SER A 431 -73.40 -36.16 100.13
CA SER A 431 -72.56 -37.29 100.59
C SER A 431 -73.35 -38.38 101.33
N ILE A 432 -74.46 -38.02 101.99
CA ILE A 432 -75.38 -39.00 102.58
C ILE A 432 -76.14 -39.78 101.50
N ILE A 433 -76.59 -39.12 100.42
CA ILE A 433 -77.25 -39.77 99.29
C ILE A 433 -76.28 -40.69 98.53
N GLU A 434 -75.06 -40.23 98.29
CA GLU A 434 -73.99 -40.98 97.61
C GLU A 434 -73.68 -42.27 98.40
N LYS A 435 -73.45 -42.15 99.72
CA LYS A 435 -73.20 -43.30 100.60
C LYS A 435 -74.39 -44.27 100.71
N ALA A 436 -75.61 -43.77 100.70
CA ALA A 436 -76.82 -44.61 100.66
C ALA A 436 -77.02 -45.29 99.29
N THR A 437 -76.47 -44.73 98.22
CA THR A 437 -76.49 -45.34 96.88
C THR A 437 -75.47 -46.47 96.81
N ASP A 438 -74.25 -46.25 97.31
CA ASP A 438 -73.21 -47.28 97.44
C ASP A 438 -73.70 -48.49 98.27
N GLU A 439 -74.33 -48.26 99.42
CA GLU A 439 -74.90 -49.33 100.27
C GLU A 439 -76.05 -50.11 99.58
N ILE A 440 -76.79 -49.48 98.65
CA ILE A 440 -77.81 -50.16 97.83
C ILE A 440 -77.16 -50.96 96.70
N GLU A 441 -76.10 -50.45 96.08
CA GLU A 441 -75.37 -51.12 94.99
C GLU A 441 -74.66 -52.38 95.49
N ASP A 442 -73.94 -52.30 96.63
CA ASP A 442 -73.36 -53.45 97.33
C ASP A 442 -74.42 -54.46 97.83
N GLY A 443 -75.61 -53.98 98.18
CA GLY A 443 -76.76 -54.79 98.60
C GLY A 443 -77.43 -55.57 97.47
N ILE A 444 -77.41 -55.03 96.25
CA ILE A 444 -77.94 -55.68 95.04
C ILE A 444 -76.93 -56.71 94.50
N MET A 445 -75.62 -56.39 94.54
CA MET A 445 -74.54 -57.27 94.08
C MET A 445 -74.36 -58.55 94.93
N ASN A 446 -74.87 -58.57 96.17
CA ASN A 446 -74.81 -59.74 97.07
C ASN A 446 -76.08 -60.62 97.08
N LYS A 447 -77.02 -60.43 96.13
CA LYS A 447 -78.25 -61.24 96.00
C LYS A 447 -78.56 -61.71 94.56
N GLY A 448 -77.54 -61.78 93.70
CA GLY A 448 -77.58 -62.44 92.39
C GLY A 448 -77.00 -63.85 92.44
#